data_AF-A0A0C3JSH4-F1
#
_entry.id   AF-A0A0C3JSH4-F1
#
_cell.length_a   1.000
_cell.length_b   1.000
_cell.length_c   1.000
_cell.angle_alpha   90.00
_cell.angle_beta   90.00
_cell.angle_gamma   90.00
#
_symmetry.space_group_name_H-M   'P 1'
#
loop_
_entity.id
_entity.type
_entity.pdbx_description
1 polymer ?
#
loop_
_entity_poly.entity_id
_entity_poly.type
_entity_poly.pdbx_seq_one_letter_code
_entity_poly.pdbx_strand_id
1 'polypeptide(L)'
;KEKILKGVLWGKMSLTEGFVCCGGPRTNRQKWKVTAVTPGSIAWAAMVCMFLCSPDKEFPGNGCGQISKINYYQVFCVYKQVLITKWTGHHIQNIATEMNHFVFGNPNGATKSKTSAMEDLSAEINAAMAAM
;
A
#
# COMPACT_ATOMS: atom_id res chain seq x y z
N LYS A 1 -4.15 2.98 5.24
CA LYS A 1 -3.02 2.04 4.96
C LYS A 1 -2.07 2.57 3.87
N GLU A 2 -2.49 3.50 3.01
CA GLU A 2 -1.70 4.08 1.89
C GLU A 2 -0.53 4.97 2.31
N LYS A 3 -0.44 5.33 3.61
CA LYS A 3 0.59 6.18 4.18
C LYS A 3 2.01 5.59 4.08
N ILE A 4 2.14 4.27 3.94
CA ILE A 4 3.45 3.59 3.84
C ILE A 4 4.20 4.01 2.57
N LEU A 5 3.58 3.88 1.40
CA LEU A 5 4.22 4.24 0.13
C LEU A 5 4.54 5.73 0.07
N LYS A 6 3.61 6.58 0.53
CA LYS A 6 3.83 8.02 0.57
C LYS A 6 5.01 8.38 1.48
N GLY A 7 5.05 7.84 2.70
CA GLY A 7 6.14 8.07 3.65
C GLY A 7 7.49 7.57 3.15
N VAL A 8 7.54 6.44 2.46
CA VAL A 8 8.79 5.88 1.91
C VAL A 8 9.29 6.68 0.73
N LEU A 9 8.39 7.11 -0.16
CA LEU A 9 8.76 7.83 -1.38
C LEU A 9 9.08 9.30 -1.13
N TRP A 10 8.38 9.94 -0.19
CA TRP A 10 8.44 11.38 0.04
C TRP A 10 8.99 11.78 1.40
N GLY A 11 9.19 10.82 2.31
CA GLY A 11 9.67 11.05 3.67
C GLY A 11 8.53 11.31 4.66
N LYS A 12 8.83 11.22 5.96
CA LYS A 12 7.86 11.32 7.07
C LYS A 12 7.02 12.62 7.06
N MET A 13 7.60 13.74 6.64
CA MET A 13 6.93 15.04 6.62
C MET A 13 5.78 15.10 5.60
N SER A 14 5.80 14.23 4.58
CA SER A 14 4.71 14.13 3.59
C SER A 14 3.39 13.59 4.14
N LEU A 15 3.41 13.10 5.39
CA LEU A 15 2.23 12.60 6.10
C LEU A 15 1.60 13.68 6.99
N THR A 16 2.24 14.85 7.14
CA THR A 16 1.76 15.96 7.96
C THR A 16 0.90 16.91 7.12
N GLU A 17 -0.25 17.33 7.64
CA GLU A 17 -1.12 18.30 6.98
C GLU A 17 -0.49 19.70 6.95
N GLY A 18 -0.74 20.48 5.89
CA GLY A 18 -0.19 21.82 5.73
C GLY A 18 1.30 21.88 5.36
N PHE A 19 1.90 20.75 4.95
CA PHE A 19 3.31 20.70 4.57
C PHE A 19 3.60 21.56 3.32
N VAL A 20 4.53 22.50 3.47
CA VAL A 20 5.13 23.27 2.38
C VAL A 20 6.49 22.66 2.04
N CYS A 21 6.73 22.39 0.76
CA CYS A 21 7.97 21.77 0.29
C CYS A 21 9.13 22.78 0.37
N CYS A 22 9.87 22.79 1.49
CA CYS A 22 11.00 23.68 1.70
C CYS A 22 12.31 23.01 1.30
N GLY A 23 12.73 23.12 0.03
CA GLY A 23 14.11 22.98 -0.45
C GLY A 23 14.96 21.78 0.04
N GLY A 24 14.35 20.70 0.51
CA GLY A 24 15.04 19.61 1.21
C GLY A 24 15.79 18.64 0.28
N PRO A 25 16.53 17.67 0.84
CA PRO A 25 17.21 16.63 0.09
C PRO A 25 16.25 15.90 -0.86
N ARG A 26 16.77 15.45 -2.01
CA ARG A 26 15.97 14.71 -3.00
C ARG A 26 15.27 13.52 -2.34
N THR A 27 13.96 13.43 -2.57
CA THR A 27 13.14 12.34 -2.04
C THR A 27 13.46 11.02 -2.73
N ASN A 28 13.09 9.88 -2.12
CA ASN A 28 13.30 8.56 -2.74
C ASN A 28 12.57 8.45 -4.08
N ARG A 29 11.40 9.08 -4.22
CA ARG A 29 10.71 9.24 -5.50
C ARG A 29 11.64 9.80 -6.58
N GLN A 30 12.33 10.91 -6.28
CA GLN A 30 13.20 11.58 -7.24
C GLN A 30 14.46 10.77 -7.52
N LYS A 31 15.04 10.14 -6.50
CA LYS A 31 16.24 9.29 -6.65
C LYS A 31 15.96 8.07 -7.53
N TRP A 32 14.83 7.41 -7.32
CA TRP A 32 14.44 6.18 -8.03
C TRP A 32 13.58 6.44 -9.27
N LYS A 33 13.32 7.72 -9.60
CA LYS A 33 12.48 8.15 -10.73
C LYS A 33 11.11 7.47 -10.77
N VAL A 34 10.50 7.27 -9.59
CA VAL A 34 9.18 6.63 -9.48
C VAL A 34 8.09 7.66 -9.79
N THR A 35 7.29 7.37 -10.83
CA THR A 35 6.22 8.27 -11.29
C THR A 35 4.82 7.76 -10.97
N ALA A 36 4.67 6.44 -10.78
CA ALA A 36 3.41 5.78 -10.49
C ALA A 36 3.63 4.54 -9.60
N VAL A 37 2.55 4.08 -8.97
CA VAL A 37 2.54 2.80 -8.25
C VAL A 37 2.61 1.65 -9.25
N THR A 38 3.33 0.62 -8.85
CA THR A 38 3.47 -0.65 -9.58
C THR A 38 2.87 -1.78 -8.76
N PRO A 39 2.47 -2.91 -9.40
CA PRO A 39 2.04 -4.11 -8.70
C PRO A 39 2.99 -4.51 -7.55
N GLY A 40 4.30 -4.45 -7.81
CA GLY A 40 5.33 -4.77 -6.82
C GLY A 40 5.32 -3.83 -5.61
N SER A 41 5.20 -2.52 -5.84
CA SER A 41 5.13 -1.55 -4.74
C SER A 41 3.85 -1.69 -3.92
N ILE A 42 2.71 -2.00 -4.55
CA ILE A 42 1.43 -2.25 -3.86
C ILE A 42 1.56 -3.51 -3.02
N ALA A 43 2.08 -4.60 -3.59
CA ALA A 43 2.28 -5.85 -2.86
C ALA A 43 3.23 -5.70 -1.68
N TRP A 44 4.30 -4.93 -1.86
CA TRP A 44 5.24 -4.61 -0.78
C TRP A 44 4.57 -3.83 0.35
N ALA A 45 3.78 -2.79 0.03
CA ALA A 45 3.08 -2.00 1.02
C ALA A 45 2.04 -2.82 1.80
N ALA A 46 1.34 -3.73 1.13
CA ALA A 46 0.42 -4.68 1.78
C ALA A 46 1.17 -5.62 2.72
N MET A 47 2.32 -6.15 2.30
CA MET A 47 3.16 -7.00 3.14
C MET A 47 3.69 -6.26 4.38
N VAL A 48 4.13 -5.01 4.24
CA VAL A 48 4.54 -4.17 5.39
C VAL A 48 3.35 -3.89 6.31
N CYS A 49 2.15 -3.65 5.78
CA CYS A 49 0.94 -3.53 6.62
C CYS A 49 0.71 -4.80 7.44
N MET A 50 0.81 -5.98 6.83
CA MET A 50 0.62 -7.25 7.54
C MET A 50 1.66 -7.43 8.64
N PHE A 51 2.93 -7.10 8.37
CA PHE A 51 3.99 -7.13 9.37
C PHE A 51 3.74 -6.13 10.52
N LEU A 52 3.35 -4.90 10.23
CA LEU A 52 3.04 -3.91 11.28
C LEU A 52 1.83 -4.32 12.15
N CYS A 53 0.94 -5.14 11.60
CA CYS A 53 -0.20 -5.71 12.33
C CYS A 53 0.15 -7.03 13.02
N SER A 54 1.35 -7.58 12.82
CA SER A 54 1.77 -8.83 13.43
C SER A 54 2.53 -8.57 14.74
N PRO A 55 2.67 -9.60 15.59
CA PRO A 55 3.51 -9.52 16.79
C PRO A 55 5.02 -9.60 16.49
N ASP A 56 5.43 -9.75 15.22
CA ASP A 56 6.84 -9.91 14.88
C ASP A 56 7.61 -8.60 14.98
N LYS A 57 8.86 -8.67 15.47
CA LYS A 57 9.71 -7.49 15.67
C LYS A 57 10.59 -7.14 14.48
N GLU A 58 10.86 -8.12 13.61
CA GLU A 58 11.74 -7.99 12.46
C GLU A 58 11.32 -8.94 11.36
N PHE A 59 11.75 -8.66 10.12
CA PHE A 59 11.64 -9.60 9.02
C PHE A 59 12.80 -10.60 9.10
N PRO A 60 12.52 -11.88 9.39
CA PRO A 60 13.58 -12.87 9.47
C PRO A 60 14.09 -13.20 8.07
N GLY A 61 15.37 -13.56 7.96
CA GLY A 61 16.02 -13.85 6.67
C GLY A 61 15.40 -15.02 5.90
N ASN A 62 14.67 -15.91 6.58
CA ASN A 62 13.91 -17.00 5.96
C ASN A 62 12.52 -16.56 5.44
N GLY A 63 12.13 -15.31 5.65
CA GLY A 63 10.84 -14.74 5.22
C GLY A 63 9.63 -15.16 6.04
N CYS A 64 9.78 -15.92 7.13
CA CYS A 64 8.67 -16.43 7.95
C CYS A 64 8.70 -15.89 9.38
N GLY A 65 7.66 -15.15 9.77
CA GLY A 65 7.54 -14.52 11.09
C GLY A 65 7.78 -15.48 12.24
N GLN A 66 8.61 -15.07 13.21
CA GLN A 66 9.02 -15.92 14.31
C GLN A 66 7.86 -16.26 15.25
N ILE A 67 7.00 -15.27 15.52
CA ILE A 67 5.84 -15.41 16.42
C ILE A 67 4.59 -15.69 15.60
N SER A 68 4.33 -14.89 14.56
CA SER A 68 3.10 -15.01 13.76
C SER A 68 3.06 -16.26 12.88
N LYS A 69 4.23 -16.85 12.55
CA LYS A 69 4.40 -17.91 11.56
C LYS A 69 3.91 -17.53 10.14
N ILE A 70 3.71 -16.24 9.87
CA ILE A 70 3.32 -15.75 8.55
C ILE A 70 4.53 -15.82 7.62
N ASN A 71 4.38 -16.51 6.49
CA ASN A 71 5.37 -16.50 5.42
C ASN A 71 5.22 -15.23 4.56
N TYR A 72 5.84 -14.13 5.00
CA TYR A 72 5.78 -12.84 4.33
C TYR A 72 6.29 -12.89 2.89
N TYR A 73 7.32 -13.70 2.62
CA TYR A 73 7.85 -13.87 1.27
C TYR A 73 6.81 -14.49 0.34
N GLN A 74 6.19 -15.59 0.76
CA GLN A 74 5.17 -16.26 -0.04
C GLN A 74 3.95 -15.37 -0.25
N VAL A 75 3.50 -14.68 0.80
CA VAL A 75 2.38 -13.73 0.72
C VAL A 75 2.68 -12.62 -0.29
N PHE A 76 3.89 -12.04 -0.24
CA PHE A 76 4.31 -11.03 -1.21
C PHE A 76 4.29 -11.58 -2.65
N CYS A 77 4.87 -12.77 -2.87
CA CYS A 77 4.93 -13.38 -4.20
C CYS A 77 3.54 -13.67 -4.78
N VAL A 78 2.67 -14.31 -4.00
CA VAL A 78 1.30 -14.65 -4.42
C VAL A 78 0.50 -13.40 -4.71
N TYR A 79 0.53 -12.42 -3.80
CA TYR A 79 -0.24 -11.20 -3.95
C TYR A 79 0.26 -10.35 -5.13
N LYS A 80 1.59 -10.24 -5.31
CA LYS A 80 2.19 -9.61 -6.49
C LYS A 80 1.76 -10.31 -7.78
N GLN A 81 1.73 -11.64 -7.81
CA GLN A 81 1.30 -12.40 -8.97
C GLN A 81 -0.16 -12.10 -9.32
N VAL A 82 -1.06 -12.09 -8.34
CA VAL A 82 -2.47 -11.70 -8.54
C VAL A 82 -2.57 -10.31 -9.15
N LEU A 83 -1.84 -9.33 -8.61
CA LEU A 83 -1.85 -7.95 -9.12
C LEU A 83 -1.33 -7.86 -10.56
N ILE A 84 -0.30 -8.64 -10.91
CA ILE A 84 0.22 -8.68 -12.29
C ILE A 84 -0.81 -9.32 -13.23
N THR A 85 -1.36 -10.48 -12.87
CA THR A 85 -2.30 -11.22 -13.72
C THR A 85 -3.60 -10.46 -13.92
N LYS A 86 -4.06 -9.72 -12.90
CA LYS A 86 -5.31 -8.95 -12.95
C LYS A 86 -5.08 -7.46 -13.20
N TRP A 87 -3.87 -7.05 -13.57
CA TRP A 87 -3.50 -5.62 -13.65
C TRP A 87 -4.42 -4.84 -14.57
N THR A 88 -4.75 -5.39 -15.74
CA THR A 88 -5.61 -4.73 -16.74
C THR A 88 -7.09 -4.74 -16.37
N GLY A 89 -7.48 -5.42 -15.29
CA GLY A 89 -8.85 -5.45 -14.80
C GLY A 89 -9.28 -4.09 -14.26
N HIS A 90 -10.49 -3.66 -14.59
CA HIS A 90 -11.05 -2.35 -14.20
C HIS A 90 -10.93 -2.09 -12.70
N HIS A 91 -11.25 -3.08 -11.86
CA HIS A 91 -11.16 -2.94 -10.40
C HIS A 91 -9.73 -2.67 -9.92
N ILE A 92 -8.73 -3.39 -10.42
CA ILE A 92 -7.32 -3.20 -10.02
C ILE A 92 -6.79 -1.87 -10.55
N GLN A 93 -7.18 -1.46 -11.75
CA GLN A 93 -6.84 -0.14 -12.29
C GLN A 93 -7.44 1.00 -11.46
N ASN A 94 -8.67 0.86 -10.96
CA ASN A 94 -9.28 1.85 -10.08
C ASN A 94 -8.49 1.97 -8.77
N ILE A 95 -8.15 0.85 -8.12
CA ILE A 95 -7.30 0.84 -6.92
C ILE A 95 -5.96 1.50 -7.21
N ALA A 96 -5.29 1.15 -8.31
CA ALA A 96 -4.01 1.73 -8.69
C ALA A 96 -4.12 3.24 -8.93
N THR A 97 -5.23 3.72 -9.49
CA THR A 97 -5.50 5.14 -9.73
C THR A 97 -5.69 5.89 -8.41
N GLU A 98 -6.49 5.36 -7.48
CA GLU A 98 -6.68 5.95 -6.15
C GLU A 98 -5.36 6.01 -5.37
N MET A 99 -4.60 4.92 -5.37
CA MET A 99 -3.29 4.89 -4.73
C MET A 99 -2.31 5.87 -5.38
N ASN A 100 -2.33 6.00 -6.72
CA ASN A 100 -1.51 7.00 -7.42
C ASN A 100 -1.87 8.41 -7.00
N HIS A 101 -3.16 8.73 -6.94
CA HIS A 101 -3.64 10.03 -6.50
C HIS A 101 -3.20 10.34 -5.07
N PHE A 102 -3.35 9.39 -4.15
CA PHE A 102 -2.94 9.56 -2.77
C PHE A 102 -1.42 9.77 -2.61
N VAL A 103 -0.63 8.94 -3.30
CA VAL A 103 0.83 8.90 -3.17
C VAL A 103 1.50 10.05 -3.92
N PHE A 104 1.07 10.37 -5.14
CA PHE A 104 1.73 11.35 -6.00
C PHE A 104 1.00 12.69 -6.10
N GLY A 105 -0.23 12.77 -5.57
CA GLY A 105 -1.10 13.93 -5.71
C GLY A 105 -1.90 13.89 -7.01
N ASN A 106 -2.93 14.74 -7.08
CA ASN A 106 -3.72 14.92 -8.29
C ASN A 106 -2.92 15.74 -9.30
N PRO A 107 -2.83 15.36 -10.60
CA PRO A 107 -2.28 16.24 -11.63
C PRO A 107 -3.11 17.54 -11.78
N ASN A 108 -4.40 17.49 -11.44
CA ASN A 108 -5.29 18.65 -11.42
C ASN A 108 -5.50 19.09 -9.98
N GLY A 109 -4.70 20.06 -9.53
CA GLY A 109 -4.76 20.59 -8.18
C GLY A 109 -6.14 21.15 -7.83
N ALA A 110 -6.78 20.54 -6.83
CA ALA A 110 -7.62 21.19 -5.83
C ALA A 110 -8.10 20.13 -4.82
N THR A 111 -7.87 20.45 -3.56
CA THR A 111 -8.34 19.77 -2.36
C THR A 111 -9.82 19.38 -2.44
N LYS A 112 -10.11 18.09 -2.20
CA LYS A 112 -11.17 17.60 -1.30
C LYS A 112 -11.00 16.09 -1.16
N SER A 113 -10.51 15.68 0.01
CA SER A 113 -10.62 14.31 0.49
C SER A 113 -12.10 13.93 0.46
N LYS A 114 -12.52 13.14 -0.52
CA LYS A 114 -13.70 12.31 -0.35
C LYS A 114 -13.19 11.08 0.39
N THR A 115 -13.48 11.02 1.68
CA THR A 115 -13.51 9.77 2.43
C THR A 115 -14.37 8.81 1.61
N SER A 116 -13.74 7.87 0.88
CA SER A 116 -14.49 6.76 0.30
C SER A 116 -15.05 5.98 1.48
N ALA A 117 -16.35 5.73 1.45
CA ALA A 117 -16.98 4.85 2.40
C ALA A 117 -16.22 3.53 2.34
N MET A 118 -15.60 3.15 3.46
CA MET A 118 -15.00 1.84 3.63
C MET A 118 -16.13 0.83 3.42
N GLU A 119 -16.11 0.12 2.29
CA GLU A 119 -17.08 -0.93 2.01
C GLU A 119 -16.95 -1.98 3.12
N ASP A 120 -18.01 -2.09 3.93
CA ASP A 120 -18.09 -3.00 5.05
C ASP A 120 -18.32 -4.44 4.53
N LEU A 121 -17.22 -5.11 4.21
CA LEU A 121 -17.20 -6.50 3.75
C LEU A 121 -17.43 -7.51 4.89
N SER A 122 -17.77 -7.06 6.11
CA SER A 122 -17.98 -7.95 7.27
C SER A 122 -19.11 -8.94 7.03
N ALA A 123 -20.16 -8.55 6.30
CA ALA A 123 -21.30 -9.41 6.01
C ALA A 123 -20.92 -10.59 5.09
N GLU A 124 -20.13 -10.35 4.05
CA GLU A 124 -19.65 -11.41 3.14
C GLU A 124 -18.70 -12.38 3.83
N ILE A 125 -17.81 -11.87 4.69
CA ILE A 125 -16.87 -12.70 5.46
C ILE A 125 -17.62 -13.61 6.45
N ASN A 126 -18.61 -13.06 7.15
CA ASN A 126 -19.42 -13.83 8.10
C ASN A 126 -20.28 -14.88 7.40
N ALA A 127 -20.85 -14.57 6.23
CA ALA A 127 -21.62 -15.51 5.44
C ALA A 127 -20.75 -16.68 4.94
N ALA A 128 -19.51 -16.40 4.51
CA ALA A 128 -18.57 -17.43 4.09
C ALA A 128 -18.14 -18.35 5.25
N MET A 129 -17.98 -17.81 6.47
CA MET A 129 -17.66 -18.63 7.65
C MET A 129 -18.82 -19.49 8.14
N ALA A 130 -20.07 -19.05 7.97
CA ALA A 130 -21.25 -19.81 8.38
C ALA A 130 -21.58 -20.98 7.43
N ALA A 131 -20.99 -21.01 6.24
CA ALA A 131 -21.19 -22.06 5.23
C ALA A 131 -20.10 -23.16 5.25
N MET A 132 -19.13 -23.08 6.18
CA MET A 132 -18.17 -24.15 6.50
C MET A 132 -18.64 -24.95 7.71
#